data_AF-A0A7N2KUB2-F1
#
_entry.id   AF-A0A7N2KUB2-F1
#
_cell.length_a   1.000
_cell.length_b   1.000
_cell.length_c   1.000
_cell.angle_alpha   90.00
_cell.angle_beta   90.00
_cell.angle_gamma   90.00
#
_symmetry.space_group_name_H-M   'P 1'
#
loop_
_entity.id
_entity.type
_entity.pdbx_description
1 polymer ?
#
loop_
_entity_poly.entity_id
_entity_poly.type
_entity_poly.pdbx_seq_one_letter_code
_entity_poly.pdbx_strand_id
1 'polypeptide(L)'
;MVKAIRVHELGGPEVLKWEDVELGEPKEGEIRVKNKAVGLNFIDVYFRKGVYKTPTLPYTPGMEAVGVVTAVGPGLTGRQVGDLVAYAGGPMGAYAEEQILPANKVVPVPSSIDPIVAASVILKGMTAQFLLRRCFKGFVTKELCDLHRADELKNFAANIFLKLVEPGHAILVHAAAGGVGSLLSQWANALGATVIGTVSTKEKAVQAKDDGCHHVIIYKEENFVARVNEITSGNGVDVVYDAVGKDTFQLYVCSNDKEACISDVVCYQEDGNVRIWNLRFHRDFHERELEDAYSFLECIQPRIPRGGGSDTSHWCLKGNGKFDTRSYYNTIRGAVVSIFPWKGVWKAKIPKRVAFFVWTAVHGQILTLDNLMLRGHILVNWCCMCHRNEETVDHLLLHCPIAHSLWVYMFQIFGTQWVMPGSVESLVYCWSFWLGKFNSDIWNMVPGCLMWIVWTERNRRSFEDTEKSLVQLQALCQKTLFDWARCWGFSDCSTILEFISSLSIAH
;
A
#
# COMPACT_ATOMS: atom_id res chain seq x y z
N MET A 1 -21.69 -13.05 -34.20
CA MET A 1 -21.63 -11.58 -34.06
C MET A 1 -22.51 -11.20 -32.90
N VAL A 2 -21.98 -10.37 -31.99
CA VAL A 2 -22.73 -9.77 -30.87
C VAL A 2 -22.54 -8.26 -30.95
N LYS A 3 -23.52 -7.49 -30.50
CA LYS A 3 -23.35 -6.03 -30.43
C LYS A 3 -22.57 -5.62 -29.19
N ALA A 4 -21.69 -4.64 -29.34
CA ALA A 4 -20.97 -4.02 -28.23
C ALA A 4 -20.69 -2.54 -28.49
N ILE A 5 -20.51 -1.79 -27.41
CA ILE A 5 -19.96 -0.44 -27.48
C ILE A 5 -18.46 -0.55 -27.72
N ARG A 6 -17.95 0.22 -28.68
CA ARG A 6 -16.53 0.28 -29.06
C ARG A 6 -16.02 1.71 -28.95
N VAL A 7 -14.84 1.85 -28.39
CA VAL A 7 -14.10 3.10 -28.27
C VAL A 7 -12.79 2.93 -29.04
N HIS A 8 -12.66 3.64 -30.15
CA HIS A 8 -11.48 3.61 -31.03
C HIS A 8 -10.47 4.72 -30.69
N GLU A 9 -10.95 5.80 -30.08
CA GLU A 9 -10.16 6.93 -29.62
C GLU A 9 -10.73 7.48 -28.30
N LEU A 10 -9.89 8.16 -27.51
CA LEU A 10 -10.28 8.73 -26.23
C LEU A 10 -11.03 10.04 -26.45
N GLY A 11 -12.05 10.32 -25.64
CA GLY A 11 -12.83 11.56 -25.79
C GLY A 11 -14.09 11.67 -24.93
N GLY A 12 -15.00 12.54 -25.38
CA GLY A 12 -16.33 12.72 -24.82
C GLY A 12 -17.26 11.54 -25.17
N PRO A 13 -18.56 11.61 -24.84
CA PRO A 13 -19.51 10.54 -25.11
C PRO A 13 -19.62 10.14 -26.60
N GLU A 14 -19.31 11.06 -27.52
CA GLU A 14 -19.39 10.89 -28.98
C GLU A 14 -18.49 9.78 -29.55
N VAL A 15 -17.46 9.37 -28.81
CA VAL A 15 -16.53 8.29 -29.22
C VAL A 15 -17.12 6.89 -29.03
N LEU A 16 -18.25 6.76 -28.33
CA LEU A 16 -18.93 5.48 -28.10
C LEU A 16 -19.68 5.06 -29.37
N LYS A 17 -19.25 3.96 -30.00
CA LYS A 17 -19.87 3.42 -31.22
C LYS A 17 -20.54 2.06 -30.94
N TRP A 18 -21.76 1.87 -31.44
CA TRP A 18 -22.48 0.59 -31.31
C TRP A 18 -22.22 -0.28 -32.55
N GLU A 19 -21.41 -1.32 -32.37
CA GLU A 19 -20.83 -2.10 -33.48
C GLU A 19 -21.06 -3.60 -33.29
N ASP A 20 -21.05 -4.35 -34.39
CA ASP A 20 -20.98 -5.81 -34.34
C ASP A 20 -19.55 -6.27 -34.08
N VAL A 21 -19.39 -7.21 -33.16
CA VAL A 21 -18.11 -7.78 -32.75
C VAL A 21 -18.16 -9.30 -32.84
N GLU A 22 -17.07 -9.89 -33.32
CA GLU A 22 -16.88 -11.34 -33.27
C GLU A 22 -16.44 -11.75 -31.88
N LEU A 23 -17.21 -12.67 -31.28
CA LEU A 23 -16.88 -13.29 -30.01
C LEU A 23 -16.50 -14.75 -30.31
N GLY A 24 -15.26 -15.13 -30.01
CA GLY A 24 -14.78 -16.52 -30.11
C GLY A 24 -15.38 -17.41 -29.02
N GLU A 25 -14.98 -18.68 -28.95
CA GLU A 25 -15.42 -19.61 -27.88
C GLU A 25 -14.64 -19.42 -26.56
N PRO A 26 -15.27 -19.65 -25.40
CA PRO A 26 -14.58 -19.55 -24.11
C PRO A 26 -13.47 -20.59 -24.00
N LYS A 27 -12.28 -20.17 -23.55
CA LYS A 27 -11.13 -21.05 -23.28
C LYS A 27 -11.27 -21.75 -21.93
N GLU A 28 -10.33 -22.65 -21.63
CA GLU A 28 -10.24 -23.27 -20.30
C GLU A 28 -10.27 -22.21 -19.19
N GLY A 29 -11.13 -22.40 -18.20
CA GLY A 29 -11.34 -21.46 -17.09
C GLY A 29 -12.23 -20.25 -17.39
N GLU A 30 -12.71 -20.09 -18.63
CA GLU A 30 -13.58 -18.98 -19.05
C GLU A 30 -15.05 -19.42 -19.21
N ILE A 31 -15.94 -18.44 -19.16
CA ILE A 31 -17.36 -18.57 -19.45
C ILE A 31 -17.80 -17.46 -20.39
N ARG A 32 -18.80 -17.73 -21.23
CA ARG A 32 -19.53 -16.71 -21.98
C ARG A 32 -20.79 -16.35 -21.21
N VAL A 33 -21.00 -15.06 -20.99
CA VAL A 33 -22.16 -14.53 -20.27
C VAL A 33 -22.93 -13.61 -21.21
N LYS A 34 -24.23 -13.89 -21.37
CA LYS A 34 -25.18 -12.99 -22.04
C LYS A 34 -25.75 -12.02 -21.03
N ASN A 35 -25.39 -10.76 -21.16
CA ASN A 35 -25.76 -9.70 -20.23
C ASN A 35 -27.27 -9.43 -20.33
N LYS A 36 -27.93 -9.41 -19.16
CA LYS A 36 -29.32 -8.96 -19.00
C LYS A 36 -29.39 -7.48 -18.61
N ALA A 37 -28.44 -7.04 -17.79
CA ALA A 37 -28.32 -5.66 -17.35
C ALA A 37 -26.84 -5.32 -17.14
N VAL A 38 -26.44 -4.11 -17.52
CA VAL A 38 -25.07 -3.61 -17.43
C VAL A 38 -25.05 -2.41 -16.49
N GLY A 39 -24.14 -2.43 -15.52
CA GLY A 39 -23.97 -1.36 -14.55
C GLY A 39 -23.18 -0.20 -15.13
N LEU A 40 -23.69 1.01 -14.97
CA LEU A 40 -23.01 2.26 -15.32
C LEU A 40 -22.22 2.78 -14.11
N ASN A 41 -20.93 3.05 -14.29
CA ASN A 41 -20.05 3.57 -13.24
C ASN A 41 -19.23 4.77 -13.70
N PHE A 42 -18.93 5.69 -12.78
CA PHE A 42 -18.19 6.91 -13.12
C PHE A 42 -16.76 6.61 -13.60
N ILE A 43 -16.17 5.49 -13.15
CA ILE A 43 -14.88 5.01 -13.62
C ILE A 43 -14.84 4.74 -15.13
N ASP A 44 -15.96 4.38 -15.73
CA ASP A 44 -16.07 4.14 -17.17
C ASP A 44 -15.79 5.44 -17.96
N VAL A 45 -16.19 6.59 -17.39
CA VAL A 45 -15.90 7.93 -17.94
C VAL A 45 -14.42 8.26 -17.85
N TYR A 46 -13.74 7.86 -16.77
CA TYR A 46 -12.31 8.11 -16.59
C TYR A 46 -11.46 7.34 -17.61
N PHE A 47 -11.81 6.09 -17.90
CA PHE A 47 -11.17 5.33 -18.97
C PHE A 47 -11.45 5.95 -20.34
N ARG A 48 -12.70 6.31 -20.63
CA ARG A 48 -13.06 6.94 -21.92
C ARG A 48 -12.35 8.27 -22.17
N LYS A 49 -12.22 9.11 -21.14
CA LYS A 49 -11.52 10.40 -21.21
C LYS A 49 -9.99 10.31 -21.17
N GLY A 50 -9.43 9.13 -20.88
CA GLY A 50 -7.97 8.95 -20.76
C GLY A 50 -7.37 9.38 -19.42
N VAL A 51 -8.18 9.62 -18.39
CA VAL A 51 -7.69 9.85 -17.02
C VAL A 51 -7.05 8.57 -16.49
N TYR A 52 -7.64 7.41 -16.82
CA TYR A 52 -7.04 6.10 -16.59
C TYR A 52 -6.62 5.47 -17.93
N LYS A 53 -5.44 4.84 -17.91
CA LYS A 53 -4.88 4.18 -19.09
C LYS A 53 -5.67 2.93 -19.44
N THR A 54 -6.12 2.84 -20.68
CA THR A 54 -6.70 1.61 -21.23
C THR A 54 -5.58 0.69 -21.72
N PRO A 55 -5.78 -0.65 -21.71
CA PRO A 55 -4.75 -1.59 -22.17
C PRO A 55 -4.49 -1.48 -23.68
N THR A 56 -5.56 -1.31 -24.46
CA THR A 56 -5.54 -1.26 -25.93
C THR A 56 -6.68 -0.39 -26.48
N LEU A 57 -6.55 0.04 -27.74
CA LEU A 57 -7.63 0.59 -28.56
C LEU A 57 -7.73 -0.26 -29.85
N PRO A 58 -8.94 -0.57 -30.35
CA PRO A 58 -10.22 -0.29 -29.72
C PRO A 58 -10.54 -1.21 -28.53
N TYR A 59 -11.31 -0.70 -27.57
CA TYR A 59 -11.81 -1.50 -26.43
C TYR A 59 -13.33 -1.33 -26.23
N THR A 60 -13.92 -2.25 -25.46
CA THR A 60 -15.31 -2.16 -25.00
C THR A 60 -15.33 -1.73 -23.54
N PRO A 61 -16.05 -0.64 -23.17
CA PRO A 61 -16.12 -0.16 -21.79
C PRO A 61 -16.89 -1.07 -20.83
N GLY A 62 -16.82 -0.74 -19.54
CA GLY A 62 -17.64 -1.32 -18.49
C GLY A 62 -17.04 -2.55 -17.82
N MET A 63 -17.29 -2.67 -16.53
CA MET A 63 -16.78 -3.76 -15.67
C MET A 63 -17.86 -4.33 -14.73
N GLU A 64 -19.12 -3.94 -14.90
CA GLU A 64 -20.23 -4.35 -14.03
C GLU A 64 -21.39 -4.84 -14.90
N ALA A 65 -21.83 -6.09 -14.72
CA ALA A 65 -23.07 -6.57 -15.32
C ALA A 65 -23.64 -7.79 -14.59
N VAL A 66 -24.87 -8.12 -14.95
CA VAL A 66 -25.56 -9.36 -14.59
C VAL A 66 -26.04 -10.04 -15.85
N GLY A 67 -25.86 -11.34 -15.95
CA GLY A 67 -26.21 -12.10 -17.14
C GLY A 67 -26.35 -13.59 -16.88
N VAL A 68 -26.69 -14.31 -17.94
CA VAL A 68 -26.84 -15.76 -17.92
C VAL A 68 -25.66 -16.38 -18.65
N VAL A 69 -25.07 -17.42 -18.05
CA VAL A 69 -24.00 -18.20 -18.70
C VAL A 69 -24.56 -18.92 -19.92
N THR A 70 -24.01 -18.65 -21.10
CA THR A 70 -24.43 -19.26 -22.39
C THR A 70 -23.46 -20.31 -22.90
N ALA A 71 -22.19 -20.25 -22.50
CA ALA A 71 -21.19 -21.26 -22.81
C ALA A 71 -20.13 -21.35 -21.70
N VAL A 72 -19.50 -22.52 -21.60
CA VAL A 72 -18.48 -22.84 -20.59
C VAL A 72 -17.26 -23.43 -21.28
N GLY A 73 -16.08 -22.95 -20.91
CA GLY A 73 -14.83 -23.47 -21.43
C GLY A 73 -14.54 -24.92 -21.03
N PRO A 74 -13.67 -25.64 -21.76
CA PRO A 74 -13.35 -27.03 -21.47
C PRO A 74 -12.85 -27.23 -20.02
N GLY A 75 -13.30 -28.30 -19.37
CA GLY A 75 -12.82 -28.73 -18.05
C GLY A 75 -13.34 -27.94 -16.83
N LEU A 76 -14.13 -26.89 -17.03
CA LEU A 76 -14.69 -26.10 -15.92
C LEU A 76 -15.84 -26.83 -15.23
N THR A 77 -15.76 -26.98 -13.90
CA THR A 77 -16.77 -27.67 -13.08
C THR A 77 -17.56 -26.76 -12.14
N GLY A 78 -17.11 -25.51 -11.92
CA GLY A 78 -17.70 -24.58 -10.95
C GLY A 78 -18.86 -23.71 -11.47
N ARG A 79 -19.19 -23.82 -12.77
CA ARG A 79 -20.25 -23.06 -13.46
C ARG A 79 -20.86 -23.89 -14.57
N GLN A 80 -22.12 -23.62 -14.89
CA GLN A 80 -22.84 -24.30 -15.96
C GLN A 80 -23.67 -23.32 -16.80
N VAL A 81 -24.02 -23.74 -18.02
CA VAL A 81 -24.96 -23.00 -18.87
C VAL A 81 -26.30 -22.86 -18.14
N GLY A 82 -26.86 -21.65 -18.17
CA GLY A 82 -28.09 -21.28 -17.47
C GLY A 82 -27.87 -20.60 -16.12
N ASP A 83 -26.66 -20.63 -15.56
CA ASP A 83 -26.35 -19.92 -14.31
C ASP A 83 -26.59 -18.41 -14.46
N LEU A 84 -27.33 -17.82 -13.51
CA LEU A 84 -27.47 -16.37 -13.39
C LEU A 84 -26.32 -15.83 -12.54
N VAL A 85 -25.46 -15.01 -13.15
CA VAL A 85 -24.23 -14.53 -12.54
C VAL A 85 -24.10 -13.01 -12.64
N ALA A 86 -23.44 -12.43 -11.64
CA ALA A 86 -23.04 -11.03 -11.61
C ALA A 86 -21.52 -10.93 -11.59
N TYR A 87 -20.99 -9.85 -12.14
CA TYR A 87 -19.57 -9.54 -12.07
C TYR A 87 -19.33 -8.05 -11.88
N ALA A 88 -18.25 -7.73 -11.17
CA ALA A 88 -17.77 -6.38 -10.92
C ALA A 88 -16.23 -6.39 -10.92
N GLY A 89 -15.63 -5.48 -11.70
CA GLY A 89 -14.18 -5.38 -11.87
C GLY A 89 -13.68 -6.04 -13.15
N GLY A 90 -12.35 -6.13 -13.29
CA GLY A 90 -11.75 -6.63 -14.54
C GLY A 90 -12.05 -8.11 -14.84
N PRO A 91 -12.13 -8.51 -16.12
CA PRO A 91 -11.78 -7.71 -17.31
C PRO A 91 -12.88 -6.74 -17.76
N MET A 92 -12.48 -5.70 -18.50
CA MET A 92 -13.39 -4.72 -19.09
C MET A 92 -14.05 -5.28 -20.36
N GLY A 93 -15.29 -4.86 -20.61
CA GLY A 93 -16.08 -5.24 -21.80
C GLY A 93 -17.58 -5.37 -21.55
N ALA A 94 -18.06 -5.00 -20.37
CA ALA A 94 -19.44 -5.24 -19.95
C ALA A 94 -20.49 -4.55 -20.83
N TYR A 95 -20.12 -3.49 -21.57
CA TYR A 95 -21.01 -2.77 -22.49
C TYR A 95 -21.18 -3.55 -23.81
N ALA A 96 -21.62 -4.80 -23.69
CA ALA A 96 -21.84 -5.73 -24.77
C ALA A 96 -23.06 -6.61 -24.48
N GLU A 97 -23.67 -7.17 -25.52
CA GLU A 97 -24.73 -8.17 -25.37
C GLU A 97 -24.19 -9.45 -24.72
N GLU A 98 -22.98 -9.88 -25.09
CA GLU A 98 -22.29 -11.02 -24.49
C GLU A 98 -20.80 -10.71 -24.28
N GLN A 99 -20.21 -11.29 -23.24
CA GLN A 99 -18.79 -11.19 -22.94
C GLN A 99 -18.23 -12.56 -22.54
N ILE A 100 -16.97 -12.83 -22.90
CA ILE A 100 -16.18 -13.91 -22.32
C ILE A 100 -15.28 -13.36 -21.21
N LEU A 101 -15.32 -14.01 -20.05
CA LEU A 101 -14.51 -13.65 -18.88
C LEU A 101 -14.15 -14.88 -18.03
N PRO A 102 -13.11 -14.79 -17.19
CA PRO A 102 -12.75 -15.87 -16.29
C PRO A 102 -13.88 -16.22 -15.33
N ALA A 103 -14.17 -17.50 -15.16
CA ALA A 103 -15.26 -18.00 -14.32
C ALA A 103 -15.12 -17.59 -12.83
N ASN A 104 -13.88 -17.38 -12.36
CA ASN A 104 -13.59 -16.95 -10.99
C ASN A 104 -13.85 -15.46 -10.74
N LYS A 105 -14.26 -14.69 -11.76
CA LYS A 105 -14.64 -13.27 -11.64
C LYS A 105 -16.14 -13.06 -11.46
N VAL A 106 -16.94 -14.11 -11.50
CA VAL A 106 -18.40 -14.02 -11.39
C VAL A 106 -18.91 -14.65 -10.09
N VAL A 107 -19.96 -14.06 -9.54
CA VAL A 107 -20.68 -14.56 -8.36
C VAL A 107 -22.11 -14.94 -8.75
N PRO A 108 -22.71 -15.97 -8.11
CA PRO A 108 -24.10 -16.31 -8.37
C PRO A 108 -25.04 -15.20 -7.88
N VAL A 109 -26.10 -14.94 -8.64
CA VAL A 109 -27.18 -14.04 -8.22
C VAL A 109 -28.31 -14.88 -7.62
N PRO A 110 -28.72 -14.63 -6.36
CA PRO A 110 -29.88 -15.30 -5.78
C PRO A 110 -31.12 -15.10 -6.65
N SER A 111 -31.91 -16.16 -6.84
CA SER A 111 -33.13 -16.12 -7.66
C SER A 111 -34.19 -15.14 -7.14
N SER A 112 -34.09 -14.73 -5.88
CA SER A 112 -34.96 -13.73 -5.25
C SER A 112 -34.61 -12.28 -5.62
N ILE A 113 -33.48 -12.04 -6.29
CA ILE A 113 -33.02 -10.69 -6.65
C ILE A 113 -33.21 -10.49 -8.15
N ASP A 114 -33.95 -9.45 -8.52
CA ASP A 114 -34.12 -9.06 -9.92
C ASP A 114 -32.75 -8.72 -10.55
N PRO A 115 -32.44 -9.18 -11.78
CA PRO A 115 -31.16 -8.93 -12.43
C PRO A 115 -30.79 -7.44 -12.59
N ILE A 116 -31.77 -6.56 -12.80
CA ILE A 116 -31.55 -5.11 -12.92
C ILE A 116 -31.12 -4.55 -11.56
N VAL A 117 -31.79 -4.98 -10.49
CA VAL A 117 -31.41 -4.61 -9.12
C VAL A 117 -29.99 -5.09 -8.82
N ALA A 118 -29.67 -6.35 -9.13
CA ALA A 118 -28.32 -6.89 -8.91
C ALA A 118 -27.24 -6.09 -9.68
N ALA A 119 -27.50 -5.71 -10.94
CA ALA A 119 -26.59 -4.92 -11.76
C ALA A 119 -26.44 -3.47 -11.28
N SER A 120 -27.42 -2.95 -10.53
CA SER A 120 -27.34 -1.62 -9.91
C SER A 120 -26.54 -1.60 -8.60
N VAL A 121 -26.33 -2.76 -7.98
CA VAL A 121 -25.78 -2.87 -6.62
C VAL A 121 -24.36 -3.44 -6.59
N ILE A 122 -23.97 -4.40 -7.43
CA ILE A 122 -22.79 -5.23 -7.13
C ILE A 122 -21.48 -4.43 -6.91
N LEU A 123 -21.07 -3.57 -7.83
CA LEU A 123 -19.82 -2.78 -7.71
C LEU A 123 -19.97 -1.70 -6.63
N LYS A 124 -21.09 -0.98 -6.66
CA LYS A 124 -21.35 0.16 -5.77
C LYS A 124 -21.54 -0.29 -4.32
N GLY A 125 -22.24 -1.40 -4.13
CA GLY A 125 -22.49 -2.07 -2.86
C GLY A 125 -21.24 -2.72 -2.30
N MET A 126 -20.41 -3.38 -3.12
CA MET A 126 -19.08 -3.84 -2.67
C MET A 126 -18.20 -2.66 -2.24
N THR A 127 -18.28 -1.53 -2.93
CA THR A 127 -17.56 -0.30 -2.56
C THR A 127 -18.07 0.25 -1.23
N ALA A 128 -19.39 0.40 -1.05
CA ALA A 128 -19.98 0.83 0.22
C ALA A 128 -19.62 -0.13 1.37
N GLN A 129 -19.66 -1.44 1.13
CA GLN A 129 -19.25 -2.46 2.10
C GLN A 129 -17.80 -2.25 2.54
N PHE A 130 -16.90 -2.10 1.57
CA PHE A 130 -15.49 -1.89 1.83
C PHE A 130 -15.24 -0.59 2.61
N LEU A 131 -15.89 0.50 2.20
CA LEU A 131 -15.76 1.82 2.84
C LEU A 131 -16.23 1.80 4.30
N LEU A 132 -17.38 1.19 4.59
CA LEU A 132 -17.97 1.15 5.94
C LEU A 132 -17.30 0.11 6.84
N ARG A 133 -16.76 -0.98 6.26
CA ARG A 133 -16.34 -2.15 7.02
C ARG A 133 -14.85 -2.45 6.97
N ARG A 134 -14.06 -1.68 6.21
CA ARG A 134 -12.62 -1.96 6.01
C ARG A 134 -11.73 -0.73 5.85
N CYS A 135 -12.27 0.48 5.72
CA CYS A 135 -11.45 1.68 5.43
C CYS A 135 -11.27 2.67 6.58
N PHE A 136 -12.12 2.64 7.61
CA PHE A 136 -12.06 3.66 8.64
C PHE A 136 -10.90 3.37 9.61
N LYS A 137 -9.97 4.31 9.78
CA LYS A 137 -8.84 4.24 10.72
C LYS A 137 -9.09 5.24 11.85
N GLY A 138 -8.94 4.80 13.10
CA GLY A 138 -8.86 5.71 14.25
C GLY A 138 -7.52 6.45 14.28
N PHE A 139 -7.54 7.71 14.67
CA PHE A 139 -6.32 8.43 15.09
C PHE A 139 -5.78 7.79 16.38
N VAL A 140 -4.46 7.60 16.46
CA VAL A 140 -3.78 7.36 17.74
C VAL A 140 -3.74 8.71 18.45
N THR A 141 -4.42 8.84 19.60
CA THR A 141 -4.25 10.02 20.46
C THR A 141 -2.86 10.01 21.09
N LYS A 142 -2.30 11.21 21.29
CA LYS A 142 -0.95 11.45 21.83
C LYS A 142 -0.70 10.79 23.21
N GLU A 143 -1.76 10.43 23.94
CA GLU A 143 -1.70 9.78 25.26
C GLU A 143 -1.27 8.30 25.24
N LEU A 144 -1.24 7.63 24.07
CA LEU A 144 -0.80 6.23 23.95
C LEU A 144 0.70 6.05 23.70
N CYS A 145 1.45 7.13 23.44
CA CYS A 145 2.91 7.05 23.23
C CYS A 145 3.72 6.88 24.52
N ASP A 146 3.11 7.01 25.71
CA ASP A 146 3.82 6.96 27.00
C ASP A 146 3.76 5.58 27.68
N LEU A 147 3.22 4.53 27.04
CA LEU A 147 3.19 3.17 27.61
C LEU A 147 4.49 2.39 27.30
N HIS A 148 5.45 2.51 28.21
CA HIS A 148 6.79 1.91 28.16
C HIS A 148 6.88 0.38 28.44
N ARG A 149 5.86 -0.44 28.12
CA ARG A 149 5.95 -1.91 28.36
C ARG A 149 5.81 -2.73 27.08
N ALA A 150 6.93 -3.35 26.70
CA ALA A 150 7.11 -4.16 25.49
C ALA A 150 6.26 -5.45 25.42
N ASP A 151 5.67 -5.90 26.53
CA ASP A 151 4.87 -7.12 26.56
C ASP A 151 3.42 -6.91 26.07
N GLU A 152 2.91 -5.67 26.03
CA GLU A 152 1.59 -5.36 25.45
C GLU A 152 1.65 -5.09 23.93
N LEU A 153 2.84 -4.78 23.40
CA LEU A 153 3.07 -4.53 21.97
C LEU A 153 2.84 -5.75 21.07
N LYS A 154 3.01 -6.97 21.60
CA LYS A 154 2.71 -8.22 20.87
C LYS A 154 1.21 -8.44 20.64
N ASN A 155 0.36 -7.89 21.50
CA ASN A 155 -1.09 -7.85 21.27
C ASN A 155 -1.54 -6.59 20.50
N PHE A 156 -0.68 -5.57 20.42
CA PHE A 156 -0.98 -4.31 19.72
C PHE A 156 -0.75 -4.39 18.21
N ALA A 157 0.26 -5.14 17.74
CA ALA A 157 0.49 -5.35 16.30
C ALA A 157 -0.59 -6.21 15.62
N ALA A 158 -1.40 -6.96 16.40
CA ALA A 158 -2.57 -7.67 15.90
C ALA A 158 -3.80 -6.75 15.69
N ASN A 159 -3.74 -5.51 16.16
CA ASN A 159 -4.83 -4.53 16.04
C ASN A 159 -4.31 -3.20 15.46
N ILE A 160 -3.95 -3.20 14.18
CA ILE A 160 -4.20 -2.00 13.37
C ILE A 160 -5.73 -1.87 13.33
N PHE A 161 -6.31 -1.19 14.32
CA PHE A 161 -7.76 -0.99 14.41
C PHE A 161 -8.20 -0.14 13.21
N LEU A 162 -8.61 -0.84 12.15
CA LEU A 162 -9.67 -0.35 11.30
C LEU A 162 -10.89 -0.20 12.21
N LYS A 163 -11.21 1.02 12.66
CA LYS A 163 -12.51 1.23 13.28
C LYS A 163 -13.55 0.98 12.19
N LEU A 164 -14.63 0.30 12.52
CA LEU A 164 -15.77 0.13 11.62
C LEU A 164 -16.74 1.28 11.86
N VAL A 165 -17.66 1.54 10.92
CA VAL A 165 -18.83 2.34 11.29
C VAL A 165 -19.64 1.52 12.31
N GLU A 166 -19.83 2.10 13.49
CA GLU A 166 -20.50 1.50 14.65
C GLU A 166 -21.77 2.30 14.99
N PRO A 167 -22.72 1.69 15.71
CA PRO A 167 -23.87 2.40 16.24
C PRO A 167 -23.45 3.63 17.04
N GLY A 168 -24.09 4.77 16.79
CA GLY A 168 -23.81 6.04 17.47
C GLY A 168 -22.77 6.94 16.80
N HIS A 169 -22.01 6.46 15.81
CA HIS A 169 -21.13 7.33 15.03
C HIS A 169 -21.92 8.35 14.20
N ALA A 170 -21.40 9.55 14.06
CA ALA A 170 -21.86 10.53 13.08
C ALA A 170 -20.97 10.44 11.82
N ILE A 171 -21.58 10.32 10.64
CA ILE A 171 -20.83 10.29 9.37
C ILE A 171 -21.32 11.35 8.40
N LEU A 172 -20.40 11.89 7.60
CA LEU A 172 -20.69 12.78 6.48
C LEU A 172 -20.51 12.03 5.16
N VAL A 173 -21.51 12.07 4.29
CA VAL A 173 -21.51 11.41 2.98
C VAL A 173 -21.70 12.47 1.89
N HIS A 174 -20.64 12.72 1.10
CA HIS A 174 -20.76 13.60 -0.05
C HIS A 174 -21.42 12.89 -1.23
N ALA A 175 -22.19 13.66 -2.02
CA ALA A 175 -22.99 13.13 -3.13
C ALA A 175 -23.92 11.97 -2.69
N ALA A 176 -24.63 12.18 -1.58
CA ALA A 176 -25.42 11.14 -0.91
C ALA A 176 -26.51 10.52 -1.80
N ALA A 177 -27.07 11.26 -2.75
CA ALA A 177 -28.04 10.74 -3.73
C ALA A 177 -27.39 10.16 -5.01
N GLY A 178 -26.08 9.88 -4.98
CA GLY A 178 -25.36 9.19 -6.07
C GLY A 178 -25.40 7.68 -5.89
N GLY A 179 -24.94 6.91 -6.89
CA GLY A 179 -25.03 5.45 -6.85
C GLY A 179 -24.34 4.80 -5.63
N VAL A 180 -23.12 5.23 -5.28
CA VAL A 180 -22.43 4.75 -4.06
C VAL A 180 -23.00 5.43 -2.82
N GLY A 181 -23.24 6.75 -2.86
CA GLY A 181 -23.75 7.52 -1.73
C GLY A 181 -25.07 6.97 -1.18
N SER A 182 -25.97 6.52 -2.05
CA SER A 182 -27.30 6.01 -1.68
C SER A 182 -27.14 4.70 -0.89
N LEU A 183 -26.37 3.74 -1.43
CA LEU A 183 -26.10 2.45 -0.76
C LEU A 183 -25.31 2.63 0.54
N LEU A 184 -24.36 3.56 0.56
CA LEU A 184 -23.58 3.87 1.74
C LEU A 184 -24.46 4.48 2.85
N SER A 185 -25.37 5.39 2.50
CA SER A 185 -26.31 5.99 3.44
C SER A 185 -27.27 4.96 4.04
N GLN A 186 -27.85 4.10 3.19
CA GLN A 186 -28.76 3.04 3.63
C GLN A 186 -28.06 2.08 4.59
N TRP A 187 -26.84 1.66 4.25
CA TRP A 187 -26.11 0.70 5.06
C TRP A 187 -25.58 1.32 6.35
N ALA A 188 -25.06 2.55 6.31
CA ALA A 188 -24.61 3.24 7.53
C ALA A 188 -25.76 3.47 8.51
N ASN A 189 -26.94 3.88 8.01
CA ASN A 189 -28.15 3.99 8.82
C ASN A 189 -28.54 2.62 9.43
N ALA A 190 -28.53 1.55 8.64
CA ALA A 190 -28.80 0.20 9.12
C ALA A 190 -27.78 -0.30 10.18
N LEU A 191 -26.56 0.26 10.19
CA LEU A 191 -25.55 0.01 11.21
C LEU A 191 -25.72 0.86 12.47
N GLY A 192 -26.71 1.77 12.51
CA GLY A 192 -27.00 2.64 13.64
C GLY A 192 -26.19 3.92 13.68
N ALA A 193 -25.54 4.32 12.58
CA ALA A 193 -24.85 5.60 12.48
C ALA A 193 -25.83 6.73 12.14
N THR A 194 -25.55 7.93 12.64
CA THR A 194 -26.21 9.17 12.23
C THR A 194 -25.60 9.65 10.92
N VAL A 195 -26.38 9.60 9.84
CA VAL A 195 -25.90 9.92 8.48
C VAL A 195 -26.26 11.36 8.12
N ILE A 196 -25.24 12.16 7.82
CA ILE A 196 -25.35 13.52 7.27
C ILE A 196 -24.96 13.46 5.79
N GLY A 197 -25.90 13.70 4.88
CA GLY A 197 -25.67 13.66 3.44
C GLY A 197 -25.54 15.04 2.81
N THR A 198 -24.62 15.24 1.87
CA THR A 198 -24.62 16.45 1.01
C THR A 198 -25.13 16.15 -0.39
N VAL A 199 -25.94 17.05 -0.92
CA VAL A 199 -26.55 16.96 -2.25
C VAL A 199 -26.59 18.31 -2.95
N SER A 200 -26.84 18.31 -4.26
CA SER A 200 -26.80 19.51 -5.08
C SER A 200 -28.16 20.11 -5.44
N THR A 201 -29.26 19.40 -5.20
CA THR A 201 -30.63 19.85 -5.52
C THR A 201 -31.63 19.33 -4.49
N LYS A 202 -32.83 19.92 -4.47
CA LYS A 202 -33.92 19.54 -3.56
C LYS A 202 -34.47 18.14 -3.85
N GLU A 203 -34.54 17.75 -5.12
CA GLU A 203 -34.99 16.41 -5.53
C GLU A 203 -34.03 15.34 -5.00
N LYS A 204 -32.73 15.61 -5.09
CA LYS A 204 -31.70 14.74 -4.50
C LYS A 204 -31.77 14.72 -2.98
N ALA A 205 -32.23 15.80 -2.35
CA ALA A 205 -32.39 15.83 -0.91
C ALA A 205 -33.49 14.89 -0.42
N VAL A 206 -34.60 14.81 -1.18
CA VAL A 206 -35.66 13.83 -0.93
C VAL A 206 -35.11 12.41 -1.04
N GLN A 207 -34.42 12.09 -2.14
CA GLN A 207 -33.83 10.77 -2.34
C GLN A 207 -32.84 10.39 -1.23
N ALA A 208 -31.91 11.29 -0.88
CA ALA A 208 -30.92 11.02 0.17
C ALA A 208 -31.57 10.76 1.53
N LYS A 209 -32.68 11.44 1.84
CA LYS A 209 -33.48 11.18 3.04
C LYS A 209 -34.14 9.81 3.02
N ASP A 210 -34.74 9.44 1.89
CA ASP A 210 -35.34 8.11 1.69
C ASP A 210 -34.29 6.98 1.77
N ASP A 211 -33.05 7.28 1.37
CA ASP A 211 -31.88 6.40 1.51
C ASP A 211 -31.31 6.35 2.94
N GLY A 212 -31.94 7.02 3.92
CA GLY A 212 -31.54 6.92 5.33
C GLY A 212 -30.60 8.00 5.83
N CYS A 213 -30.43 9.11 5.10
CA CYS A 213 -29.80 10.30 5.66
C CYS A 213 -30.72 10.92 6.73
N HIS A 214 -30.19 11.06 7.95
CA HIS A 214 -30.90 11.71 9.05
C HIS A 214 -30.94 13.22 8.85
N HIS A 215 -29.84 13.76 8.30
CA HIS A 215 -29.71 15.15 7.92
C HIS A 215 -29.24 15.24 6.47
N VAL A 216 -29.81 16.18 5.72
CA VAL A 216 -29.41 16.42 4.33
C VAL A 216 -29.13 17.90 4.15
N ILE A 217 -27.99 18.20 3.54
CA ILE A 217 -27.51 19.55 3.30
C ILE A 217 -27.44 19.79 1.79
N ILE A 218 -28.11 20.83 1.32
CA ILE A 218 -28.02 21.25 -0.07
C ILE A 218 -26.84 22.22 -0.19
N TYR A 219 -25.66 21.72 -0.54
CA TYR A 219 -24.41 22.49 -0.44
C TYR A 219 -24.32 23.71 -1.38
N LYS A 220 -25.28 23.86 -2.30
CA LYS A 220 -25.41 25.06 -3.14
C LYS A 220 -26.23 26.18 -2.48
N GLU A 221 -27.03 25.84 -1.48
CA GLU A 221 -27.91 26.77 -0.75
C GLU A 221 -27.35 27.07 0.67
N GLU A 222 -26.61 26.12 1.24
CA GLU A 222 -26.11 26.17 2.62
C GLU A 222 -24.60 25.95 2.69
N ASN A 223 -23.94 26.58 3.67
CA ASN A 223 -22.58 26.23 4.05
C ASN A 223 -22.60 24.91 4.82
N PHE A 224 -22.18 23.82 4.17
CA PHE A 224 -22.26 22.50 4.77
C PHE A 224 -21.37 22.32 6.01
N VAL A 225 -20.25 23.04 6.12
CA VAL A 225 -19.36 22.97 7.29
C VAL A 225 -20.07 23.55 8.51
N ALA A 226 -20.67 24.74 8.36
CA ALA A 226 -21.45 25.38 9.41
C ALA A 226 -22.63 24.49 9.85
N ARG A 227 -23.33 23.90 8.87
CA ARG A 227 -24.48 23.04 9.14
C ARG A 227 -24.10 21.72 9.81
N VAL A 228 -22.99 21.09 9.42
CA VAL A 228 -22.45 19.90 10.10
C VAL A 228 -22.05 20.24 11.54
N ASN A 229 -21.39 21.37 11.77
CA ASN A 229 -21.04 21.82 13.13
C ASN A 229 -22.28 22.03 14.00
N GLU A 230 -23.35 22.61 13.44
CA GLU A 230 -24.62 22.77 14.16
C GLU A 230 -25.24 21.42 14.51
N ILE A 231 -25.35 20.51 13.53
CA ILE A 231 -25.92 19.15 13.72
C ILE A 231 -25.14 18.38 14.78
N THR A 232 -23.82 18.51 14.79
CA THR A 232 -22.92 17.75 15.67
C THR A 232 -22.56 18.48 16.96
N SER A 233 -23.19 19.63 17.24
CA SER A 233 -22.90 20.49 18.41
C SER A 233 -21.40 20.83 18.55
N GLY A 234 -20.73 21.08 17.42
CA GLY A 234 -19.31 21.43 17.35
C GLY A 234 -18.35 20.24 17.41
N ASN A 235 -18.82 19.03 17.69
CA ASN A 235 -17.95 17.86 17.82
C ASN A 235 -17.34 17.42 16.48
N GLY A 236 -18.03 17.69 15.37
CA GLY A 236 -17.68 17.17 14.04
C GLY A 236 -18.22 15.76 13.84
N VAL A 237 -17.75 15.08 12.79
CA VAL A 237 -18.16 13.71 12.45
C VAL A 237 -17.01 12.73 12.67
N ASP A 238 -17.34 11.47 12.97
CA ASP A 238 -16.36 10.39 13.11
C ASP A 238 -15.71 10.04 11.75
N VAL A 239 -16.49 10.11 10.66
CA VAL A 239 -16.03 9.74 9.32
C VAL A 239 -16.58 10.68 8.25
N VAL A 240 -15.74 11.04 7.29
CA VAL A 240 -16.17 11.72 6.05
C VAL A 240 -15.90 10.81 4.86
N TYR A 241 -16.94 10.53 4.05
CA TYR A 241 -16.83 9.84 2.77
C TYR A 241 -16.95 10.85 1.63
N ASP A 242 -15.82 11.16 1.00
CA ASP A 242 -15.71 12.14 -0.06
C ASP A 242 -15.34 11.50 -1.41
N ALA A 243 -16.31 11.46 -2.32
CA ALA A 243 -16.12 10.99 -3.69
C ALA A 243 -16.03 12.13 -4.72
N VAL A 244 -16.09 13.40 -4.28
CA VAL A 244 -16.03 14.59 -5.14
C VAL A 244 -14.60 15.11 -5.23
N GLY A 245 -13.88 15.12 -4.10
CA GLY A 245 -12.45 15.38 -4.02
C GLY A 245 -12.08 16.86 -4.21
N LYS A 246 -11.80 17.29 -5.45
CA LYS A 246 -11.18 18.61 -5.72
C LYS A 246 -12.00 19.76 -5.13
N ASP A 247 -13.32 19.72 -5.23
CA ASP A 247 -14.19 20.86 -4.89
C ASP A 247 -14.54 20.95 -3.39
N THR A 248 -14.12 19.96 -2.59
CA THR A 248 -14.45 19.82 -1.17
C THR A 248 -13.22 19.96 -0.25
N PHE A 249 -12.00 19.91 -0.79
CA PHE A 249 -10.74 19.91 -0.04
C PHE A 249 -9.78 21.07 -0.40
N GLN A 250 -10.26 22.32 -0.42
CA GLN A 250 -9.43 23.47 -0.82
C GLN A 250 -9.18 24.44 0.34
N LEU A 251 -7.91 24.55 0.75
CA LEU A 251 -7.49 25.42 1.86
C LEU A 251 -6.98 26.79 1.38
N TYR A 252 -6.31 26.86 0.21
CA TYR A 252 -5.63 28.07 -0.30
C TYR A 252 -6.20 28.57 -1.62
N VAL A 253 -6.35 29.89 -1.78
CA VAL A 253 -6.90 30.52 -3.00
C VAL A 253 -6.06 30.22 -4.25
N CYS A 254 -4.73 30.22 -4.13
CA CYS A 254 -3.83 29.95 -5.24
C CYS A 254 -3.70 28.47 -5.61
N SER A 255 -4.19 27.54 -4.78
CA SER A 255 -4.02 26.09 -5.03
C SER A 255 -4.75 25.57 -6.28
N ASN A 256 -5.65 26.39 -6.85
CA ASN A 256 -6.39 26.08 -8.07
C ASN A 256 -5.80 26.68 -9.35
N ASP A 257 -4.89 27.64 -9.22
CA ASP A 257 -4.27 28.27 -10.37
C ASP A 257 -2.93 27.60 -10.65
N LYS A 258 -2.91 26.80 -11.72
CA LYS A 258 -1.70 26.08 -12.13
C LYS A 258 -0.60 27.02 -12.63
N GLU A 259 -0.97 28.26 -12.94
CA GLU A 259 -0.07 29.30 -13.41
C GLU A 259 0.30 30.29 -12.28
N ALA A 260 -0.20 30.10 -11.06
CA ALA A 260 0.17 30.95 -9.93
C ALA A 260 1.67 30.84 -9.63
N CYS A 261 2.31 32.00 -9.54
CA CYS A 261 3.72 32.16 -9.22
C CYS A 261 3.92 32.50 -7.73
N ILE A 262 5.16 32.36 -7.24
CA ILE A 262 5.51 32.82 -5.89
C ILE A 262 5.23 34.32 -5.71
N SER A 263 5.34 35.12 -6.78
CA SER A 263 5.02 36.55 -6.78
C SER A 263 3.57 36.86 -6.43
N ASP A 264 2.64 35.93 -6.64
CA ASP A 264 1.22 36.14 -6.38
C ASP A 264 0.88 36.01 -4.88
N VAL A 265 1.79 35.41 -4.12
CA VAL A 265 1.63 35.13 -2.69
C VAL A 265 2.75 35.75 -1.83
N VAL A 266 3.62 36.57 -2.41
CA VAL A 266 4.65 37.33 -1.69
C VAL A 266 4.50 38.81 -2.03
N CYS A 267 4.36 39.67 -1.01
CA CYS A 267 4.33 41.12 -1.19
C CYS A 267 5.42 41.81 -0.38
N TYR A 268 5.59 43.11 -0.64
CA TYR A 268 6.44 43.99 0.17
C TYR A 268 5.59 44.64 1.27
N GLN A 269 6.13 44.69 2.48
CA GLN A 269 5.61 45.54 3.56
C GLN A 269 5.69 47.02 3.13
N GLU A 270 4.86 47.89 3.72
CA GLU A 270 4.71 49.30 3.32
C GLU A 270 6.05 50.06 3.17
N ASP A 271 7.05 49.67 3.95
CA ASP A 271 8.39 50.25 3.99
C ASP A 271 9.30 49.80 2.83
N GLY A 272 8.81 48.91 1.95
CA GLY A 272 9.48 48.44 0.73
C GLY A 272 10.67 47.49 0.92
N ASN A 273 11.14 47.30 2.15
CA ASN A 273 12.38 46.56 2.43
C ASN A 273 12.17 45.10 2.89
N VAL A 274 10.98 44.77 3.39
CA VAL A 274 10.68 43.45 3.95
C VAL A 274 9.65 42.76 3.08
N ARG A 275 9.97 41.54 2.64
CA ARG A 275 9.01 40.67 1.94
C ARG A 275 8.25 39.83 2.97
N ILE A 276 6.96 39.66 2.75
CA ILE A 276 6.07 38.85 3.59
C ILE A 276 5.22 37.92 2.73
N TRP A 277 4.85 36.75 3.27
CA TRP A 277 3.85 35.91 2.65
C TRP A 277 2.47 36.57 2.76
N ASN A 278 1.74 36.65 1.65
CA ASN A 278 0.37 37.14 1.56
C ASN A 278 -0.56 36.00 1.14
N LEU A 279 -0.64 34.98 1.99
CA LEU A 279 -1.47 33.82 1.73
C LEU A 279 -2.94 34.15 1.98
N ARG A 280 -3.76 33.96 0.94
CA ARG A 280 -5.21 34.07 1.05
C ARG A 280 -5.81 32.68 1.22
N PHE A 281 -6.56 32.52 2.30
CA PHE A 281 -7.31 31.31 2.61
C PHE A 281 -8.76 31.48 2.16
N HIS A 282 -9.40 30.39 1.75
CA HIS A 282 -10.80 30.42 1.32
C HIS A 282 -11.79 30.62 2.47
N ARG A 283 -11.34 30.37 3.71
CA ARG A 283 -12.10 30.55 4.95
C ARG A 283 -11.15 30.81 6.11
N ASP A 284 -11.70 31.28 7.22
CA ASP A 284 -10.97 31.38 8.48
C ASP A 284 -10.68 29.98 9.06
N PHE A 285 -9.64 29.91 9.91
CA PHE A 285 -9.26 28.70 10.62
C PHE A 285 -10.18 28.45 11.82
N HIS A 286 -10.54 27.18 12.03
CA HIS A 286 -11.16 26.78 13.30
C HIS A 286 -10.10 26.70 14.40
N GLU A 287 -10.52 26.79 15.66
CA GLU A 287 -9.61 26.76 16.82
C GLU A 287 -8.70 25.52 16.85
N ARG A 288 -9.24 24.36 16.44
CA ARG A 288 -8.50 23.09 16.30
C ARG A 288 -7.48 23.09 15.15
N GLU A 289 -7.63 23.97 14.17
CA GLU A 289 -6.75 24.09 13.01
C GLU A 289 -5.72 25.22 13.19
N LEU A 290 -5.89 26.07 14.21
CA LEU A 290 -4.98 27.18 14.46
C LEU A 290 -3.57 26.70 14.73
N GLU A 291 -3.39 25.64 15.53
CA GLU A 291 -2.06 25.09 15.84
C GLU A 291 -1.32 24.63 14.57
N ASP A 292 -2.03 23.92 13.68
CA ASP A 292 -1.49 23.49 12.39
C ASP A 292 -1.21 24.67 11.46
N ALA A 293 -2.11 25.66 11.42
CA ALA A 293 -1.93 26.88 10.65
C ALA A 293 -0.73 27.69 11.14
N TYR A 294 -0.55 27.83 12.46
CA TYR A 294 0.60 28.50 13.07
C TYR A 294 1.89 27.73 12.76
N SER A 295 1.90 26.42 12.95
CA SER A 295 3.05 25.56 12.61
C SER A 295 3.43 25.69 11.13
N PHE A 296 2.43 25.74 10.24
CA PHE A 296 2.64 25.98 8.82
C PHE A 296 3.22 27.37 8.55
N LEU A 297 2.66 28.44 9.13
CA LEU A 297 3.16 29.81 8.98
C LEU A 297 4.59 29.93 9.52
N GLU A 298 4.89 29.39 10.70
CA GLU A 298 6.24 29.32 11.27
C GLU A 298 7.21 28.56 10.36
N CYS A 299 6.74 27.51 9.69
CA CYS A 299 7.53 26.78 8.72
C CYS A 299 7.84 27.64 7.48
N ILE A 300 6.86 28.31 6.88
CA ILE A 300 7.11 29.03 5.63
C ILE A 300 7.77 30.39 5.84
N GLN A 301 7.56 31.07 6.97
CA GLN A 301 8.04 32.42 7.23
C GLN A 301 9.57 32.59 7.09
N PRO A 302 10.44 31.70 7.60
CA PRO A 302 11.89 31.80 7.36
C PRO A 302 12.31 31.46 5.91
N ARG A 303 11.40 30.92 5.09
CA ARG A 303 11.65 30.42 3.73
C ARG A 303 11.22 31.39 2.63
N ILE A 304 10.98 32.66 2.95
CA ILE A 304 10.72 33.71 1.96
C ILE A 304 11.91 33.79 0.98
N PRO A 305 11.69 33.62 -0.34
CA PRO A 305 12.77 33.63 -1.31
C PRO A 305 13.56 34.95 -1.30
N ARG A 306 14.89 34.87 -1.39
CA ARG A 306 15.78 36.03 -1.24
C ARG A 306 16.21 36.70 -2.56
N GLY A 307 15.80 36.21 -3.72
CA GLY A 307 16.17 36.75 -5.05
C GLY A 307 15.05 37.51 -5.77
N GLY A 308 15.39 38.20 -6.86
CA GLY A 308 14.44 38.69 -7.86
C GLY A 308 14.70 37.99 -9.20
N GLY A 309 13.63 37.63 -9.93
CA GLY A 309 13.70 36.87 -11.19
C GLY A 309 12.49 35.96 -11.38
N SER A 310 12.41 35.28 -12.53
CA SER A 310 11.38 34.28 -12.80
C SER A 310 11.61 33.01 -11.97
N ASP A 311 10.51 32.36 -11.57
CA ASP A 311 10.56 31.09 -10.86
C ASP A 311 11.31 30.03 -11.67
N THR A 312 12.23 29.32 -11.03
CA THR A 312 13.01 28.24 -11.64
C THR A 312 12.98 27.00 -10.77
N SER A 313 12.81 25.83 -11.38
CA SER A 313 12.87 24.55 -10.67
C SER A 313 14.29 24.30 -10.16
N HIS A 314 14.48 24.38 -8.85
CA HIS A 314 15.76 24.15 -8.20
C HIS A 314 15.74 22.86 -7.38
N TRP A 315 16.66 21.95 -7.69
CA TRP A 315 16.78 20.70 -6.97
C TRP A 315 17.69 20.82 -5.75
N CYS A 316 17.08 21.00 -4.58
CA CYS A 316 17.76 21.32 -3.32
C CYS A 316 18.66 20.19 -2.77
N LEU A 317 18.59 18.97 -3.30
CA LEU A 317 19.39 17.83 -2.83
C LEU A 317 20.79 17.77 -3.46
N LYS A 318 21.10 18.68 -4.40
CA LYS A 318 22.44 18.86 -4.95
C LYS A 318 22.80 20.34 -5.02
N GLY A 319 24.07 20.63 -4.75
CA GLY A 319 24.62 21.99 -4.86
C GLY A 319 24.60 22.58 -6.27
N ASN A 320 24.33 21.78 -7.32
CA ASN A 320 24.22 22.26 -8.70
C ASN A 320 22.77 22.57 -9.12
N GLY A 321 21.78 22.36 -8.25
CA GLY A 321 20.39 22.70 -8.50
C GLY A 321 19.67 21.86 -9.57
N LYS A 322 20.30 20.81 -10.11
CA LYS A 322 19.71 19.97 -11.17
C LYS A 322 19.12 18.68 -10.59
N PHE A 323 17.90 18.36 -11.01
CA PHE A 323 17.22 17.12 -10.65
C PHE A 323 18.05 15.89 -11.05
N ASP A 324 18.09 14.88 -10.17
CA ASP A 324 18.49 13.53 -10.55
C ASP A 324 17.68 12.48 -9.80
N THR A 325 17.47 11.35 -10.47
CA THR A 325 16.64 10.25 -9.98
C THR A 325 17.16 9.64 -8.68
N ARG A 326 18.48 9.63 -8.45
CA ARG A 326 19.09 8.97 -7.30
C ARG A 326 18.80 9.72 -6.00
N SER A 327 19.01 11.02 -6.00
CA SER A 327 18.73 11.87 -4.85
C SER A 327 17.24 11.92 -4.52
N TYR A 328 16.37 11.94 -5.54
CA TYR A 328 14.91 11.89 -5.35
C TYR A 328 14.47 10.57 -4.72
N TYR A 329 15.00 9.46 -5.23
CA TYR A 329 14.71 8.12 -4.73
C TYR A 329 15.16 7.94 -3.27
N ASN A 330 16.32 8.49 -2.90
CA ASN A 330 16.82 8.43 -1.53
C ASN A 330 15.92 9.19 -0.55
N THR A 331 15.43 10.37 -0.93
CA THR A 331 14.51 11.15 -0.07
C THR A 331 13.15 10.47 0.09
N ILE A 332 12.58 9.91 -0.98
CA ILE A 332 11.30 9.16 -0.90
C ILE A 332 11.41 7.96 0.02
N ARG A 333 12.55 7.27 0.01
CA ARG A 333 12.77 6.12 0.89
C ARG A 333 12.99 6.50 2.36
N GLY A 334 12.97 7.79 2.70
CA GLY A 334 13.34 8.24 4.05
C GLY A 334 14.77 7.85 4.40
N ALA A 335 15.64 7.68 3.39
CA ALA A 335 17.02 7.30 3.61
C ALA A 335 17.73 8.46 4.31
N VAL A 336 17.80 8.36 5.65
CA VAL A 336 18.93 8.90 6.41
C VAL A 336 20.19 8.53 5.62
N VAL A 337 21.18 9.42 5.54
CA VAL A 337 22.49 9.08 4.98
C VAL A 337 23.05 7.91 5.80
N SER A 338 22.68 6.70 5.40
CA SER A 338 23.18 5.46 5.95
C SER A 338 24.61 5.39 5.46
N ILE A 339 25.55 5.56 6.38
CA ILE A 339 26.94 5.25 6.09
C ILE A 339 26.95 3.76 5.79
N PHE A 340 27.10 3.41 4.51
CA PHE A 340 27.17 2.03 4.08
C PHE A 340 28.14 1.26 5.00
N PRO A 341 27.73 0.13 5.61
CA PRO A 341 28.47 -0.50 6.70
C PRO A 341 29.66 -1.33 6.16
N TRP A 342 30.55 -0.69 5.41
CA TRP A 342 31.64 -1.32 4.69
C TRP A 342 32.59 -2.10 5.60
N LYS A 343 32.74 -1.70 6.87
CA LYS A 343 33.56 -2.42 7.85
C LYS A 343 32.96 -3.79 8.17
N GLY A 344 31.66 -3.86 8.45
CA GLY A 344 30.96 -5.12 8.72
C GLY A 344 30.98 -6.09 7.54
N VAL A 345 31.08 -5.57 6.31
CA VAL A 345 31.19 -6.37 5.08
C VAL A 345 32.63 -6.81 4.80
N TRP A 346 33.56 -5.85 4.74
CA TRP A 346 34.90 -6.06 4.17
C TRP A 346 36.02 -6.26 5.20
N LYS A 347 35.81 -5.85 6.46
CA LYS A 347 36.77 -6.14 7.55
C LYS A 347 36.47 -7.43 8.27
N ALA A 348 35.27 -7.97 8.15
CA ALA A 348 34.94 -9.30 8.66
C ALA A 348 35.87 -10.34 8.04
N LYS A 349 36.46 -11.19 8.88
CA LYS A 349 37.47 -12.17 8.49
C LYS A 349 36.81 -13.42 7.93
N ILE A 350 36.09 -13.25 6.84
CA ILE A 350 35.32 -14.30 6.15
C ILE A 350 35.83 -14.48 4.72
N PRO A 351 35.55 -15.61 4.05
CA PRO A 351 35.97 -15.80 2.67
C PRO A 351 35.45 -14.67 1.76
N LYS A 352 36.28 -14.19 0.82
CA LYS A 352 35.94 -13.04 -0.04
C LYS A 352 34.63 -13.22 -0.81
N ARG A 353 34.33 -14.45 -1.25
CA ARG A 353 33.04 -14.77 -1.91
C ARG A 353 31.83 -14.53 -1.00
N VAL A 354 31.98 -14.79 0.29
CA VAL A 354 30.95 -14.56 1.29
C VAL A 354 30.83 -13.07 1.58
N ALA A 355 31.96 -12.35 1.72
CA ALA A 355 31.95 -10.90 1.87
C ALA A 355 31.24 -10.21 0.69
N PHE A 356 31.50 -10.63 -0.55
CA PHE A 356 30.80 -10.13 -1.73
C PHE A 356 29.30 -10.47 -1.73
N PHE A 357 28.94 -11.67 -1.26
CA PHE A 357 27.55 -12.04 -1.08
C PHE A 357 26.85 -11.15 -0.03
N VAL A 358 27.47 -10.94 1.13
CA VAL A 358 26.94 -10.05 2.18
C VAL A 358 26.81 -8.61 1.66
N TRP A 359 27.80 -8.12 0.91
CA TRP A 359 27.71 -6.84 0.22
C TRP A 359 26.47 -6.74 -0.66
N THR A 360 26.22 -7.77 -1.48
CA THR A 360 25.05 -7.85 -2.37
C THR A 360 23.74 -7.91 -1.58
N ALA A 361 23.73 -8.62 -0.46
CA ALA A 361 22.57 -8.75 0.43
C ALA A 361 22.25 -7.42 1.15
N VAL A 362 23.26 -6.68 1.61
CA VAL A 362 23.08 -5.33 2.19
C VAL A 362 22.45 -4.36 1.20
N HIS A 363 22.77 -4.47 -0.09
CA HIS A 363 22.11 -3.68 -1.14
C HIS A 363 20.70 -4.17 -1.50
N GLY A 364 20.25 -5.27 -0.90
CA GLY A 364 18.97 -5.90 -1.22
C GLY A 364 18.92 -6.49 -2.63
N GLN A 365 20.07 -6.91 -3.20
CA GLN A 365 20.19 -7.27 -4.63
C GLN A 365 20.45 -8.76 -4.91
N ILE A 366 20.37 -9.62 -3.89
CA ILE A 366 20.51 -11.08 -4.09
C ILE A 366 19.29 -11.64 -4.85
N LEU A 367 19.43 -12.80 -5.47
CA LEU A 367 18.43 -13.40 -6.37
C LEU A 367 17.25 -14.07 -5.62
N THR A 368 16.55 -13.29 -4.81
CA THR A 368 15.28 -13.64 -4.19
C THR A 368 14.12 -13.52 -5.18
N LEU A 369 12.99 -14.19 -4.90
CA LEU A 369 11.83 -14.18 -5.79
C LEU A 369 11.23 -12.78 -5.97
N ASP A 370 11.18 -11.96 -4.91
CA ASP A 370 10.77 -10.55 -4.99
C ASP A 370 11.61 -9.76 -6.01
N ASN A 371 12.94 -9.94 -5.98
CA ASN A 371 13.88 -9.29 -6.86
C ASN A 371 13.76 -9.77 -8.31
N LEU A 372 13.42 -11.04 -8.52
CA LEU A 372 13.12 -11.56 -9.86
C LEU A 372 11.81 -10.97 -10.39
N MET A 373 10.79 -10.84 -9.55
CA MET A 373 9.53 -10.18 -9.91
C MET A 373 9.71 -8.71 -10.24
N LEU A 374 10.55 -7.99 -9.47
CA LEU A 374 10.93 -6.61 -9.78
C LEU A 374 11.69 -6.47 -11.12
N ARG A 375 12.31 -7.55 -11.61
CA ARG A 375 12.95 -7.62 -12.94
C ARG A 375 12.00 -8.08 -14.05
N GLY A 376 10.71 -8.22 -13.77
CA GLY A 376 9.67 -8.56 -14.74
C GLY A 376 9.39 -10.05 -14.91
N HIS A 377 9.95 -10.92 -14.07
CA HIS A 377 9.61 -12.34 -14.08
C HIS A 377 8.29 -12.59 -13.33
N ILE A 378 7.36 -13.32 -13.96
CA ILE A 378 6.09 -13.69 -13.34
C ILE A 378 6.30 -14.98 -12.56
N LEU A 379 6.39 -14.87 -11.23
CA LEU A 379 6.64 -15.97 -10.30
C LEU A 379 5.65 -15.87 -9.12
N VAL A 380 5.37 -17.00 -8.46
CA VAL A 380 4.67 -17.00 -7.17
C VAL A 380 5.70 -16.70 -6.08
N ASN A 381 5.59 -15.54 -5.43
CA ASN A 381 6.53 -15.17 -4.38
C ASN A 381 6.26 -15.97 -3.10
N TRP A 382 7.06 -17.00 -2.88
CA TRP A 382 6.92 -17.87 -1.72
C TRP A 382 8.28 -18.34 -1.23
N CYS A 383 8.55 -18.12 0.07
CA CYS A 383 9.82 -18.52 0.67
C CYS A 383 9.88 -20.05 0.82
N CYS A 384 10.74 -20.69 0.02
CA CYS A 384 10.97 -22.14 0.04
C CYS A 384 11.69 -22.65 1.31
N MET A 385 12.10 -21.74 2.20
CA MET A 385 12.60 -22.13 3.52
C MET A 385 11.43 -22.35 4.48
N CYS A 386 10.54 -21.35 4.64
CA CYS A 386 9.51 -21.39 5.68
C CYS A 386 8.13 -21.84 5.20
N HIS A 387 7.88 -21.79 3.89
CA HIS A 387 6.63 -22.17 3.26
C HIS A 387 5.41 -21.34 3.74
N ARG A 388 5.65 -20.14 4.28
CA ARG A 388 4.59 -19.32 4.92
C ARG A 388 4.51 -17.88 4.44
N ASN A 389 5.64 -17.25 4.17
CA ASN A 389 5.71 -15.84 3.78
C ASN A 389 6.32 -15.68 2.39
N GLU A 390 6.26 -14.46 1.87
CA GLU A 390 7.00 -14.06 0.67
C GLU A 390 8.51 -14.13 0.88
N GLU A 391 9.25 -14.41 -0.19
CA GLU A 391 10.70 -14.41 -0.19
C GLU A 391 11.25 -13.04 -0.55
N THR A 392 11.62 -12.28 0.48
CA THR A 392 12.42 -11.05 0.35
C THR A 392 13.82 -11.26 0.91
N VAL A 393 14.76 -10.36 0.65
CA VAL A 393 16.12 -10.43 1.21
C VAL A 393 16.10 -10.46 2.75
N ASP A 394 15.36 -9.54 3.36
CA ASP A 394 15.26 -9.42 4.81
C ASP A 394 14.49 -10.60 5.42
N HIS A 395 13.41 -11.04 4.77
CA HIS A 395 12.70 -12.23 5.21
C HIS A 395 13.60 -13.46 5.14
N LEU A 396 14.21 -13.74 4.00
CA LEU A 396 15.00 -14.94 3.80
C LEU A 396 16.15 -15.05 4.81
N LEU A 397 16.90 -13.96 4.99
CA LEU A 397 18.14 -13.98 5.77
C LEU A 397 17.93 -13.76 7.27
N LEU A 398 16.87 -13.05 7.67
CA LEU A 398 16.65 -12.65 9.07
C LEU A 398 15.36 -13.22 9.66
N HIS A 399 14.21 -12.93 9.03
CA HIS A 399 12.88 -13.10 9.64
C HIS A 399 12.21 -14.44 9.33
N CYS A 400 12.76 -15.21 8.40
CA CYS A 400 12.33 -16.57 8.10
C CYS A 400 12.47 -17.41 9.37
N PRO A 401 11.43 -18.13 9.83
CA PRO A 401 11.50 -18.94 11.04
C PRO A 401 12.70 -19.89 11.13
N ILE A 402 13.15 -20.45 9.99
CA ILE A 402 14.35 -21.29 9.94
C ILE A 402 15.61 -20.44 10.15
N ALA A 403 15.77 -19.32 9.41
CA ALA A 403 16.90 -18.43 9.57
C ALA A 403 16.97 -17.84 10.99
N HIS A 404 15.85 -17.34 11.50
CA HIS A 404 15.72 -16.81 12.85
C HIS A 404 16.10 -17.86 13.92
N SER A 405 15.73 -19.12 13.73
CA SER A 405 16.14 -20.20 14.64
C SER A 405 17.66 -20.43 14.64
N LEU A 406 18.32 -20.29 13.49
CA LEU A 406 19.79 -20.34 13.41
C LEU A 406 20.46 -19.13 14.07
N TRP A 407 19.87 -17.95 13.93
CA TRP A 407 20.33 -16.75 14.64
C TRP A 407 20.22 -16.92 16.16
N VAL A 408 19.04 -17.31 16.67
CA VAL A 408 18.81 -17.56 18.09
C VAL A 408 19.79 -18.60 18.63
N TYR A 409 20.05 -19.66 17.87
CA TYR A 409 21.02 -20.66 18.24
C TYR A 409 22.45 -20.10 18.39
N MET A 410 22.89 -19.26 17.44
CA MET A 410 24.19 -18.58 17.55
C MET A 410 24.24 -17.61 18.73
N PHE A 411 23.16 -16.86 18.99
CA PHE A 411 23.09 -15.98 20.15
C PHE A 411 23.24 -16.75 21.47
N GLN A 412 22.60 -17.93 21.57
CA GLN A 412 22.72 -18.82 22.72
C GLN A 412 24.16 -19.33 22.90
N ILE A 413 24.86 -19.72 21.83
CA ILE A 413 26.26 -20.15 21.89
C ILE A 413 27.16 -19.04 22.46
N PHE A 414 26.94 -17.81 22.03
CA PHE A 414 27.71 -16.66 22.49
C PHE A 414 27.21 -16.08 23.82
N GLY A 415 26.11 -16.61 24.40
CA GLY A 415 25.52 -16.07 25.63
C GLY A 415 24.98 -14.64 25.46
N THR A 416 24.51 -14.28 24.27
CA THR A 416 24.03 -12.93 23.94
C THR A 416 22.51 -12.90 23.78
N GLN A 417 21.91 -11.75 24.11
CA GLN A 417 20.53 -11.44 23.77
C GLN A 417 20.55 -10.39 22.65
N TRP A 418 19.82 -10.64 21.57
CA TRP A 418 19.83 -9.77 20.40
C TRP A 418 18.43 -9.54 19.88
N VAL A 419 18.10 -8.28 19.60
CA VAL A 419 16.85 -7.90 18.95
C VAL A 419 17.13 -7.76 17.46
N MET A 420 16.50 -8.60 16.64
CA MET A 420 16.76 -8.62 15.21
C MET A 420 16.25 -7.33 14.53
N PRO A 421 17.11 -6.56 13.82
CA PRO A 421 16.67 -5.38 13.08
C PRO A 421 15.76 -5.72 11.90
N GLY A 422 15.07 -4.71 11.38
CA GLY A 422 14.14 -4.86 10.26
C GLY A 422 14.82 -5.26 8.93
N SER A 423 16.09 -4.93 8.73
CA SER A 423 16.81 -5.20 7.47
C SER A 423 18.23 -5.71 7.65
N VAL A 424 18.75 -6.38 6.61
CA VAL A 424 20.14 -6.86 6.53
C VAL A 424 21.13 -5.69 6.60
N GLU A 425 20.81 -4.56 5.99
CA GLU A 425 21.63 -3.34 6.09
C GLU A 425 21.74 -2.87 7.55
N SER A 426 20.61 -2.73 8.25
CA SER A 426 20.59 -2.31 9.64
C SER A 426 21.33 -3.30 10.53
N LEU A 427 21.18 -4.60 10.28
CA LEU A 427 21.93 -5.64 10.99
C LEU A 427 23.44 -5.44 10.84
N VAL A 428 23.96 -5.38 9.61
CA VAL A 428 25.40 -5.26 9.37
C VAL A 428 25.94 -3.93 9.91
N TYR A 429 25.14 -2.86 9.88
CA TYR A 429 25.47 -1.57 10.46
C TYR A 429 25.62 -1.65 11.98
N CYS A 430 24.63 -2.19 12.70
CA CYS A 430 24.65 -2.22 14.16
C CYS A 430 25.52 -3.35 14.74
N TRP A 431 25.86 -4.38 13.94
CA TRP A 431 26.64 -5.54 14.40
C TRP A 431 28.02 -5.17 14.98
N SER A 432 28.64 -4.13 14.42
CA SER A 432 30.00 -3.72 14.80
C SER A 432 30.09 -2.97 16.13
N PHE A 433 28.96 -2.62 16.75
CA PHE A 433 28.92 -1.70 17.90
C PHE A 433 28.84 -2.39 19.26
N TRP A 434 28.78 -3.72 19.33
CA TRP A 434 28.24 -4.35 20.54
C TRP A 434 28.83 -5.70 20.96
N LEU A 435 30.16 -5.85 21.02
CA LEU A 435 30.80 -6.78 21.97
C LEU A 435 32.17 -6.22 22.37
N GLY A 436 32.46 -6.25 23.68
CA GLY A 436 33.75 -5.86 24.24
C GLY A 436 34.92 -6.72 23.70
N LYS A 437 36.14 -6.46 24.19
CA LYS A 437 37.42 -6.95 23.64
C LYS A 437 37.58 -8.49 23.51
N PHE A 438 36.68 -9.32 24.01
CA PHE A 438 36.80 -10.78 23.94
C PHE A 438 36.02 -11.37 22.75
N ASN A 439 36.70 -12.17 21.92
CA ASN A 439 36.18 -12.87 20.73
C ASN A 439 35.51 -12.00 19.64
N SER A 440 35.77 -10.69 19.64
CA SER A 440 35.18 -9.76 18.66
C SER A 440 35.39 -10.18 17.20
N ASP A 441 36.54 -10.79 16.87
CA ASP A 441 36.82 -11.22 15.50
C ASP A 441 35.99 -12.44 15.04
N ILE A 442 35.78 -13.43 15.92
CA ILE A 442 34.92 -14.59 15.61
C ILE A 442 33.46 -14.15 15.56
N TRP A 443 33.03 -13.30 16.49
CA TRP A 443 31.68 -12.73 16.49
C TRP A 443 31.38 -11.98 15.18
N ASN A 444 32.35 -11.23 14.66
CA ASN A 444 32.21 -10.52 13.39
C ASN A 444 32.09 -11.44 12.17
N MET A 445 32.40 -12.75 12.29
CA MET A 445 32.17 -13.73 11.23
C MET A 445 30.73 -14.25 11.20
N VAL A 446 30.00 -14.17 12.32
CA VAL A 446 28.68 -14.81 12.49
C VAL A 446 27.68 -14.38 11.42
N PRO A 447 27.52 -13.08 11.07
CA PRO A 447 26.57 -12.69 10.04
C PRO A 447 26.89 -13.28 8.67
N GLY A 448 28.15 -13.24 8.27
CA GLY A 448 28.59 -13.83 7.02
C GLY A 448 28.37 -15.34 7.00
N CYS A 449 28.62 -16.03 8.11
CA CYS A 449 28.45 -17.47 8.23
C CYS A 449 26.98 -17.88 8.07
N LEU A 450 26.09 -17.27 8.87
CA LEU A 450 24.68 -17.61 8.88
C LEU A 450 23.99 -17.26 7.56
N MET A 451 24.17 -16.03 7.06
CA MET A 451 23.52 -15.62 5.81
C MET A 451 23.98 -16.48 4.63
N TRP A 452 25.26 -16.89 4.61
CA TRP A 452 25.78 -17.77 3.58
C TRP A 452 25.19 -19.18 3.66
N ILE A 453 25.04 -19.73 4.86
CA ILE A 453 24.43 -21.05 5.05
C ILE A 453 22.96 -21.03 4.66
N VAL A 454 22.21 -20.02 5.10
CA VAL A 454 20.81 -19.83 4.70
C VAL A 454 20.69 -19.70 3.18
N TRP A 455 21.53 -18.88 2.55
CA TRP A 455 21.51 -18.69 1.10
C TRP A 455 21.83 -19.97 0.33
N THR A 456 22.86 -20.71 0.75
CA THR A 456 23.24 -21.96 0.09
C THR A 456 22.19 -23.04 0.30
N GLU A 457 21.57 -23.13 1.47
CA GLU A 457 20.46 -24.06 1.73
C GLU A 457 19.22 -23.70 0.88
N ARG A 458 18.83 -22.42 0.83
CA ARG A 458 17.74 -21.95 -0.02
C ARG A 458 17.98 -22.36 -1.49
N ASN A 459 19.19 -22.15 -1.99
CA ASN A 459 19.52 -22.53 -3.37
C ASN A 459 19.48 -24.04 -3.59
N ARG A 460 19.92 -24.85 -2.64
CA ARG A 460 19.79 -26.32 -2.72
C ARG A 460 18.34 -26.76 -2.79
N ARG A 461 17.47 -26.21 -1.95
CA ARG A 461 16.03 -26.50 -1.98
C ARG A 461 15.41 -26.10 -3.32
N SER A 462 15.84 -24.97 -3.87
CA SER A 462 15.26 -24.41 -5.10
C SER A 462 15.76 -25.08 -6.38
N PHE A 463 17.02 -25.52 -6.42
CA PHE A 463 17.67 -26.00 -7.65
C PHE A 463 18.06 -27.48 -7.61
N GLU A 464 18.24 -28.06 -6.43
CA GLU A 464 18.70 -29.45 -6.25
C GLU A 464 17.62 -30.33 -5.58
N ASP A 465 16.48 -29.75 -5.17
CA ASP A 465 15.37 -30.43 -4.47
C ASP A 465 15.86 -31.23 -3.23
N THR A 466 16.86 -30.67 -2.54
CA THR A 466 17.39 -31.25 -1.29
C THR A 466 17.20 -30.29 -0.12
N GLU A 467 16.82 -30.84 1.03
CA GLU A 467 16.68 -30.08 2.27
C GLU A 467 17.47 -30.70 3.43
N LYS A 468 18.05 -29.83 4.27
CA LYS A 468 18.63 -30.20 5.56
C LYS A 468 17.67 -29.87 6.69
N SER A 469 17.70 -30.72 7.72
CA SER A 469 17.03 -30.45 8.98
C SER A 469 17.67 -29.26 9.70
N LEU A 470 16.93 -28.62 10.61
CA LEU A 470 17.45 -27.51 11.41
C LEU A 470 18.72 -27.90 12.18
N VAL A 471 18.78 -29.12 12.71
CA VAL A 471 19.95 -29.66 13.43
C VAL A 471 21.16 -29.79 12.51
N GLN A 472 20.97 -30.26 11.28
CA GLN A 472 22.04 -30.34 10.28
C GLN A 472 22.55 -28.95 9.88
N LEU A 473 21.66 -27.96 9.76
CA LEU A 473 22.03 -26.57 9.50
C LEU A 473 22.80 -25.96 10.67
N GLN A 474 22.38 -26.19 11.91
CA GLN A 474 23.11 -25.76 13.12
C GLN A 474 24.52 -26.36 13.15
N ALA A 475 24.66 -27.67 12.91
CA ALA A 475 25.97 -28.32 12.83
C ALA A 475 26.85 -27.74 11.71
N LEU A 476 26.26 -27.39 10.57
CA LEU A 476 26.97 -26.74 9.47
C LEU A 476 27.45 -25.33 9.85
N CYS A 477 26.65 -24.57 10.60
CA CYS A 477 27.04 -23.26 11.14
C CYS A 477 28.25 -23.38 12.07
N GLN A 478 28.20 -24.33 13.03
CA GLN A 478 29.30 -24.57 13.96
C GLN A 478 30.60 -24.94 13.23
N LYS A 479 30.51 -25.90 12.30
CA LYS A 479 31.65 -26.35 11.52
C LYS A 479 32.24 -25.23 10.66
N THR A 480 31.38 -24.50 9.95
CA THR A 480 31.82 -23.41 9.06
C THR A 480 32.50 -22.29 9.85
N LEU A 481 31.93 -21.90 10.98
CA LEU A 481 32.51 -20.87 11.84
C LEU A 481 33.83 -21.33 12.46
N PHE A 482 33.91 -22.58 12.93
CA PHE A 482 35.14 -23.18 13.45
C PHE A 482 36.26 -23.20 12.39
N ASP A 483 35.95 -23.66 11.18
CA ASP A 483 36.90 -23.71 10.07
C ASP A 483 37.41 -22.30 9.73
N TRP A 484 36.53 -21.30 9.69
CA TRP A 484 36.92 -19.91 9.42
C TRP A 484 37.77 -19.31 10.55
N ALA A 485 37.40 -19.56 11.81
CA ALA A 485 38.16 -19.10 12.97
C ALA A 485 39.57 -19.68 12.96
N ARG A 486 39.73 -20.98 12.65
CA ARG A 486 41.05 -21.63 12.53
C ARG A 486 41.86 -21.08 11.36
N CYS A 487 41.24 -20.91 10.19
CA CYS A 487 41.94 -20.36 9.02
C CYS A 487 42.52 -18.96 9.26
N TRP A 488 41.87 -18.14 10.09
CA TRP A 488 42.33 -16.80 10.45
C TRP A 488 43.16 -16.76 11.74
N GLY A 489 43.40 -17.90 12.39
CA GLY A 489 44.19 -17.98 13.62
C GLY A 489 43.51 -17.42 14.86
N PHE A 490 42.17 -17.40 14.90
CA PHE A 490 41.39 -16.94 16.06
C PHE A 490 40.99 -18.05 17.03
N SER A 491 41.28 -19.31 16.69
CA SER A 491 41.02 -20.45 17.56
C SER A 491 42.08 -21.52 17.33
N ASP A 492 42.65 -22.01 18.42
CA ASP A 492 43.56 -23.17 18.43
C ASP A 492 42.86 -24.47 18.90
N CYS A 493 41.56 -24.39 19.20
CA CYS A 493 40.77 -25.55 19.63
C CYS A 493 40.91 -26.72 18.64
N SER A 494 41.04 -27.93 19.19
CA SER A 494 41.28 -29.16 18.44
C SER A 494 39.98 -29.77 17.89
N THR A 495 38.85 -29.48 18.53
CA THR A 495 37.53 -30.01 18.19
C THR A 495 36.47 -28.91 18.13
N ILE A 496 35.38 -29.17 17.40
CA ILE A 496 34.22 -28.25 17.34
C ILE A 496 33.58 -28.09 18.71
N LEU A 497 33.52 -29.15 19.53
CA LEU A 497 32.90 -29.08 20.86
C LEU A 497 33.68 -28.14 21.80
N GLU A 498 35.00 -28.27 21.81
CA GLU A 498 35.91 -27.37 22.54
C GLU A 498 35.76 -25.91 22.07
N PHE A 499 35.70 -25.71 20.76
CA PHE A 499 35.47 -24.39 20.16
C PHE A 499 34.14 -23.77 20.58
N ILE A 500 33.02 -24.49 20.46
CA ILE A 500 31.71 -23.95 20.85
C ILE A 500 31.66 -23.61 22.34
N SER A 501 32.33 -24.42 23.18
CA SER A 501 32.41 -24.17 24.62
C SER A 501 33.22 -22.92 24.96
N SER A 502 34.19 -22.54 24.13
CA SER A 502 35.02 -21.34 24.31
C SER A 502 34.37 -20.03 23.82
N LEU A 503 33.23 -20.12 23.13
CA LEU A 503 32.50 -18.94 22.62
C LEU A 503 31.52 -18.33 23.64
N SER A 504 31.16 -19.06 24.70
CA SER A 504 30.25 -18.56 25.73
C SER A 504 30.88 -17.41 26.52
N ILE A 505 30.17 -16.28 26.62
CA ILE A 505 30.61 -15.07 27.33
C ILE A 505 30.33 -15.16 28.85
N ALA A 506 29.91 -16.32 29.38
CA ALA A 506 29.63 -16.48 30.80
C ALA A 506 30.91 -16.56 31.67
N HIS A 507 31.48 -15.39 31.97
CA HIS A 507 32.11 -15.06 33.25
C HIS A 507 31.62 -13.70 33.74
#